data_AF-A0A821WZK9-F1
#
_entry.id   AF-A0A821WZK9-F1
#
_cell.length_a   1.000
_cell.length_b   1.000
_cell.length_c   1.000
_cell.angle_alpha   90.00
_cell.angle_beta   90.00
_cell.angle_gamma   90.00
#
_symmetry.space_group_name_H-M   'P 1'
#
loop_
_entity.id
_entity.type
_entity.pdbx_description
1 polymer ?
#
loop_
_entity_poly.entity_id
_entity_poly.type
_entity_poly.pdbx_seq_one_letter_code
_entity_poly.pdbx_strand_id
1 'polypeptide(L)' 'LKQLDTLRNEQHNGIKCDGVCHQTSIIGLRFKCDTCPKYDLCEPCAITKRVCTKNHEKDHPLILTSNRVMPKIDPDEIEM' A
#
# COMPACT_ATOMS: atom_id res chain seq x y z
N LEU A 1 0.07 -16.63 2.62
CA LEU A 1 0.55 -16.01 3.88
C LEU A 1 2.04 -15.66 3.84
N LYS A 2 2.95 -16.57 3.43
CA LYS A 2 4.41 -16.28 3.31
C LYS A 2 4.78 -15.04 2.49
N GLN A 3 4.04 -14.72 1.42
CA GLN A 3 4.32 -13.54 0.58
C GLN A 3 4.05 -12.22 1.32
N LEU A 4 2.97 -12.13 2.11
CA LEU A 4 2.64 -10.95 2.92
C LEU A 4 3.69 -10.68 4.00
N ASP A 5 4.27 -11.73 4.58
CA ASP A 5 5.30 -11.59 5.62
C ASP A 5 6.55 -10.92 5.08
N THR A 6 6.89 -11.18 3.81
CA THR A 6 8.02 -10.49 3.17
C THR A 6 7.72 -9.01 2.89
N LEU A 7 6.46 -8.66 2.63
CA LEU A 7 6.02 -7.26 2.43
C LEU A 7 5.94 -6.48 3.75
N ARG A 8 5.66 -7.15 4.86
CA ARG A 8 5.63 -6.54 6.20
C ARG A 8 6.98 -6.03 6.69
N ASN A 9 8.08 -6.43 6.05
CA ASN A 9 9.43 -5.94 6.33
C ASN A 9 9.91 -4.91 5.28
N GLU A 10 9.06 -4.49 4.34
CA GLU A 10 9.45 -3.55 3.30
C GLU A 10 9.47 -2.10 3.83
N GLN A 11 10.43 -1.30 3.36
CA GLN A 11 10.54 0.11 3.73
C GLN A 11 10.34 0.99 2.51
N HIS A 12 9.37 1.90 2.57
CA HIS A 12 9.05 2.87 1.53
C HIS A 12 9.57 4.26 1.91
N ASN A 13 10.85 4.48 1.62
CA ASN A 13 11.53 5.74 1.91
C ASN A 13 10.87 6.92 1.17
N GLY A 14 10.62 8.01 1.92
CA GLY A 14 10.03 9.23 1.36
C GLY A 14 8.53 9.14 1.06
N ILE A 15 7.89 8.00 1.33
CA ILE A 15 6.44 7.86 1.23
C ILE A 15 5.82 8.13 2.59
N LYS A 16 5.08 9.23 2.67
CA LYS A 16 4.37 9.64 3.89
C LYS A 16 3.03 8.89 3.99
N CYS A 17 2.63 8.52 5.21
CA CYS A 17 1.26 8.13 5.47
C CYS A 17 0.37 9.37 5.62
N ASP A 18 -0.70 9.43 4.83
CA ASP A 18 -1.73 10.47 4.87
C ASP A 18 -2.78 10.24 5.97
N GLY A 19 -2.66 9.12 6.70
CA GLY A 19 -3.42 8.85 7.90
C GLY A 19 -2.93 9.63 9.12
N VAL A 20 -3.59 9.40 10.25
CA VAL A 20 -3.33 10.14 11.50
C VAL A 20 -1.95 9.92 12.12
N CYS A 21 -1.24 8.87 11.72
CA CYS A 21 0.10 8.61 12.24
C CYS A 21 1.16 9.56 11.67
N HIS A 22 0.90 10.19 10.52
CA HIS A 22 1.79 11.16 9.85
C HIS A 22 3.25 10.69 9.67
N GLN A 23 3.52 9.39 9.68
CA GLN A 23 4.88 8.87 9.49
C GLN A 23 5.42 9.29 8.13
N THR A 24 6.69 9.70 8.08
CA THR A 24 7.37 10.22 6.87
C THR A 24 7.97 9.14 5.99
N SER A 25 7.93 7.89 6.44
CA SER A 25 8.28 6.70 5.66
C SER A 25 7.40 5.55 6.11
N ILE A 26 6.78 4.86 5.15
CA ILE A 26 5.95 3.69 5.45
C ILE A 26 6.84 2.46 5.62
N ILE A 27 6.66 1.76 6.74
CA ILE A 27 7.32 0.48 7.03
C ILE A 27 6.22 -0.60 7.06
N GLY A 28 6.48 -1.70 6.36
CA GLY A 28 5.55 -2.79 6.14
C GLY A 28 4.61 -2.54 4.96
N LEU A 29 3.35 -2.96 5.09
CA LEU A 29 2.41 -2.87 3.99
C LEU A 29 2.03 -1.41 3.69
N ARG A 30 2.17 -1.03 2.43
CA ARG A 30 1.73 0.26 1.89
C ARG A 30 0.45 0.09 1.07
N PHE A 31 -0.57 0.84 1.43
CA PHE A 31 -1.83 0.94 0.71
C PHE A 31 -1.90 2.27 -0.02
N LYS A 32 -1.87 2.22 -1.36
CA LYS A 32 -1.99 3.41 -2.21
C LYS A 32 -3.42 3.51 -2.72
N CYS A 33 -3.99 4.71 -2.75
CA CYS A 33 -5.22 4.95 -3.49
C CYS A 33 -4.96 4.88 -5.00
N ASP A 34 -5.74 4.08 -5.70
CA ASP A 34 -5.63 3.92 -7.15
C ASP A 34 -6.18 5.14 -7.91
N THR A 35 -7.15 5.84 -7.33
CA THR A 35 -7.72 7.06 -7.91
C THR A 35 -6.94 8.32 -7.55
N CYS A 36 -6.39 8.39 -6.33
CA CYS A 36 -5.72 9.59 -5.82
C CYS A 36 -4.20 9.48 -6.01
N PRO A 37 -3.57 10.41 -6.76
CA PRO A 37 -2.13 10.33 -7.03
C PRO A 37 -1.24 10.34 -5.79
N LYS A 38 -1.66 11.06 -4.74
CA LYS A 38 -0.89 11.32 -3.51
C LYS A 38 -1.70 10.97 -2.26
N TYR A 39 -2.11 9.71 -2.16
CA TYR A 39 -2.77 9.20 -0.98
C TYR A 39 -2.24 7.80 -0.65
N ASP A 40 -1.46 7.72 0.41
CA ASP A 40 -0.77 6.53 0.86
C ASP A 40 -1.06 6.28 2.35
N LEU A 41 -1.39 5.04 2.71
CA LEU A 41 -1.66 4.63 4.09
C LEU A 41 -0.78 3.44 4.48
N CYS A 42 -0.35 3.41 5.74
CA CYS A 42 0.18 2.20 6.35
C CYS A 42 -0.95 1.25 6.77
N GLU A 43 -0.63 -0.02 6.99
CA GLU A 43 -1.60 -1.05 7.42
C GLU A 43 -2.50 -0.60 8.59
N PRO A 44 -1.98 -0.06 9.72
CA PRO A 44 -2.85 0.42 10.79
C PRO A 44 -3.81 1.53 10.36
N CYS A 45 -3.35 2.48 9.54
CA CYS A 45 -4.20 3.58 9.08
C CYS A 45 -5.23 3.11 8.06
N ALA A 46 -4.88 2.19 7.16
CA ALA A 46 -5.82 1.62 6.19
C ALA A 46 -6.97 0.85 6.86
N ILE A 47 -6.67 0.12 7.95
CA ILE A 47 -7.67 -0.63 8.71
C ILE A 47 -8.57 0.32 9.53
N THR A 48 -7.96 1.30 10.21
CA THR A 48 -8.67 2.13 11.19
C THR A 48 -9.38 3.33 10.56
N LYS A 49 -8.88 3.86 9.44
CA LYS A 49 -9.38 5.10 8.85
C LYS A 49 -9.28 5.13 7.32
N ARG A 50 -10.42 5.02 6.65
CA ARG A 50 -10.60 5.56 5.29
C ARG A 50 -10.81 7.08 5.43
N VAL A 51 -9.71 7.84 5.54
CA VAL A 51 -9.76 9.29 5.80
C VAL A 51 -10.21 10.02 4.54
N CYS A 52 -11.42 10.58 4.53
CA CYS A 52 -11.81 11.55 3.50
C CYS A 52 -10.97 12.83 3.65
N THR A 53 -10.29 13.24 2.58
CA THR A 53 -9.59 14.52 2.51
C THR A 53 -10.15 15.34 1.36
N LYS A 54 -9.67 16.58 1.15
CA LYS A 54 -10.05 17.37 -0.04
C LYS A 54 -9.74 16.64 -1.36
N ASN A 55 -8.75 15.75 -1.35
CA ASN A 55 -8.25 15.05 -2.54
C ASN A 55 -8.49 13.53 -2.45
N HIS A 56 -9.35 13.06 -1.54
CA HIS A 56 -9.63 11.62 -1.35
C HIS A 56 -11.04 11.37 -0.80
N GLU A 57 -11.76 10.45 -1.44
CA GLU A 57 -13.04 9.91 -0.96
C GLU A 57 -12.88 8.48 -0.45
N LYS A 58 -13.61 8.14 0.63
CA LYS A 58 -13.52 6.84 1.32
C LYS A 58 -13.82 5.61 0.46
N ASP A 59 -14.48 5.79 -0.69
CA ASP A 59 -14.91 4.69 -1.56
C ASP A 59 -13.90 4.44 -2.70
N HIS A 60 -12.85 5.25 -2.82
CA HIS A 60 -11.77 4.98 -3.75
C HIS A 60 -11.03 3.68 -3.39
N PRO A 61 -10.73 2.82 -4.38
CA PRO A 61 -10.04 1.58 -4.13
C PRO A 61 -8.60 1.82 -3.62
N LEU A 62 -8.24 1.07 -2.59
CA LEU A 62 -6.87 0.99 -2.08
C LEU A 62 -6.21 -0.28 -2.61
N ILE A 63 -5.02 -0.13 -3.17
CA ILE A 63 -4.20 -1.23 -3.67
C ILE A 63 -2.96 -1.41 -2.79
N LEU A 64 -2.58 -2.66 -2.56
CA LEU A 64 -1.32 -2.99 -1.90
C LEU A 64 -0.18 -2.74 -2.88
N THR A 65 0.77 -1.88 -2.50
CA THR A 65 1.93 -1.52 -3.33
C THR A 65 3.21 -2.01 -2.68
N SER A 66 4.10 -2.59 -3.48
CA SER A 66 5.44 -3.01 -3.06
C SER A 66 6.52 -2.24 -3.84
N ASN A 67 7.72 -2.08 -3.27
CA ASN A 67 8.89 -1.59 -4.01
C ASN A 67 9.56 -2.72 -4.81
N ARG A 68 9.23 -3.97 -4.52
CA ARG A 68 9.75 -5.11 -5.29
C ARG A 68 9.19 -5.07 -6.70
N VAL A 69 10.06 -5.31 -7.67
CA VAL A 69 9.62 -5.73 -8.99
C VAL A 69 8.97 -7.09 -8.79
N MET A 70 7.63 -7.14 -8.81
CA MET A 70 6.93 -8.40 -8.90
C MET A 70 7.27 -8.96 -10.29
N PRO A 71 8.01 -10.08 -10.40
CA PRO A 71 8.19 -10.70 -11.70
C PRO A 71 6.79 -10.95 -12.26
N LYS A 72 6.56 -10.51 -13.50
CA LYS A 72 5.35 -10.89 -14.22
C LYS A 72 5.44 -12.39 -14.40
N ILE A 73 4.77 -13.15 -13.54
CA ILE A 73 4.63 -14.58 -13.72
C ILE A 73 3.61 -14.73 -14.83
N ASP A 74 4.03 -15.30 -15.95
CA ASP A 74 3.10 -15.68 -17.00
C ASP A 74 2.14 -16.74 -16.42
N PRO A 75 0.81 -16.57 -16.52
CA PRO A 75 -0.14 -17.60 -16.08
C PRO A 75 0.17 -18.99 -16.65
N ASP A 76 0.75 -19.07 -17.85
CA ASP A 76 1.13 -20.32 -18.49
C ASP A 76 2.41 -20.95 -17.88
N GLU A 77 3.19 -20.18 -17.11
CA GLU A 77 4.35 -20.67 -16.34
C GLU A 77 3.99 -21.14 -14.92
N ILE A 78 2.73 -20.97 -14.49
CA ILE A 78 2.23 -21.40 -13.16
C ILE A 78 1.83 -22.89 -13.15
N GLU A 79 1.68 -23.52 -14.32
CA GLU A 79 1.30 -24.92 -14.41
C GLU A 79 2.50 -25.87 -14.56
N MET A 80 2.67 -26.71 -13.54
CA MET A 80 3.11 -28.11 -13.66
C MET A 80 2.52 -28.93 -12.52
#